data_AF-A0A1Y1HMD1-F1
#
_entry.id   AF-A0A1Y1HMD1-F1
#
_cell.length_a   1.000
_cell.length_b   1.000
_cell.length_c   1.000
_cell.angle_alpha   90.00
_cell.angle_beta   90.00
_cell.angle_gamma   90.00
#
_symmetry.space_group_name_H-M   'P 1'
#
loop_
_entity.id
_entity.type
_entity.pdbx_description
1 polymer ?
#
loop_
_entity_poly.entity_id
_entity_poly.type
_entity_poly.pdbx_seq_one_letter_code
_entity_poly.pdbx_strand_id
1 'polypeptide(L)'
;MISQAKSLGAFQWSVPPLDQNLGKASSSCAQQKVLQAATQHSRRLTRYLYYIEKQTFVRASSSEGSASRQPASIESTKKQGWRLPISIDFLKGGLMEEKKGDKNLPPIVQAGDPVLHEPAQAVESSEIGTPELERIIDQMVDVMRAAPGVGLAAPQIGINKQIIVLEDKPEYMTRVDRDELQDQEREPFDLLVVINPKLSKKGRRTAIFLEGCLSVDGYRALVERHLEVEVTGLDRNGDELTVQARGWHARIFQHECDHLAGTLYVDKIVPRTFRTVANLRLPFASGVPRPGPVKDD
;
A
#
# COMPACT_ATOMS: atom_id res chain seq x y z
N MET A 1 -22.50 39.37 36.18
CA MET A 1 -22.49 39.29 34.70
C MET A 1 -22.74 37.84 34.29
N ILE A 2 -23.81 37.60 33.54
CA ILE A 2 -24.01 36.55 32.50
C ILE A 2 -23.70 35.10 32.96
N SER A 3 -24.67 34.26 33.34
CA SER A 3 -25.78 33.64 32.57
C SER A 3 -25.51 32.17 32.16
N GLN A 4 -26.28 31.28 32.79
CA GLN A 4 -26.99 30.12 32.23
C GLN A 4 -26.20 29.07 31.43
N ALA A 5 -26.08 27.90 32.06
CA ALA A 5 -26.12 26.61 31.38
C ALA A 5 -27.50 26.43 30.71
N LYS A 6 -27.51 26.21 29.40
CA LYS A 6 -28.65 25.66 28.67
C LYS A 6 -28.16 24.62 27.66
N SER A 7 -28.88 23.50 27.68
CA SER A 7 -28.79 22.34 26.81
C SER A 7 -28.72 22.68 25.32
N LEU A 8 -27.79 22.06 24.61
CA LEU A 8 -27.87 21.78 23.17
C LEU A 8 -27.87 20.24 23.11
N GLY A 9 -28.95 19.54 22.75
CA GLY A 9 -29.77 19.71 21.56
C GLY A 9 -29.43 18.55 20.63
N ALA A 10 -30.14 17.43 20.76
CA ALA A 10 -29.96 16.26 19.91
C ALA A 10 -30.23 16.64 18.44
N PHE A 11 -29.21 16.50 17.59
CA PHE A 11 -29.36 16.71 16.14
C PHE A 11 -30.10 15.52 15.54
N GLN A 12 -31.41 15.68 15.35
CA GLN A 12 -32.24 14.78 14.57
C GLN A 12 -31.96 15.05 13.09
N TRP A 13 -31.33 14.11 12.39
CA TRP A 13 -31.22 14.14 10.93
C TRP A 13 -32.60 13.86 10.32
N SER A 14 -33.31 14.90 9.91
CA SER A 14 -34.49 14.78 9.06
C SER A 14 -34.06 14.58 7.60
N VAL A 15 -34.29 13.38 7.05
CA VAL A 15 -34.14 13.10 5.62
C VAL A 15 -35.31 13.80 4.90
N PRO A 16 -35.07 14.66 3.90
CA PRO A 16 -36.17 15.25 3.13
C PRO A 16 -36.92 14.15 2.36
N PRO A 17 -38.26 14.24 2.23
CA PRO A 17 -39.01 13.28 1.45
C PRO A 17 -38.54 13.30 -0.01
N LEU A 18 -38.40 12.12 -0.62
CA LEU A 18 -38.16 11.99 -2.04
C LEU A 18 -39.31 12.68 -2.80
N ASP A 19 -38.97 13.72 -3.55
CA ASP A 19 -39.87 14.29 -4.54
C ASP A 19 -40.19 13.21 -5.60
N GLN A 20 -41.45 12.77 -5.64
CA GLN A 20 -41.93 11.75 -6.57
C GLN A 20 -42.24 12.30 -7.97
N ASN A 21 -41.83 13.54 -8.29
CA ASN A 21 -42.14 14.18 -9.58
C ASN A 21 -40.91 14.59 -10.40
N LEU A 22 -39.90 13.72 -10.51
CA LEU A 22 -38.92 13.79 -11.60
C LEU A 22 -39.15 12.66 -12.61
N GLY A 23 -40.33 12.70 -13.22
CA GLY A 23 -40.64 12.01 -14.47
C GLY A 23 -40.48 12.95 -15.65
N LYS A 24 -39.67 12.53 -16.63
CA LYS A 24 -39.47 13.07 -17.99
C LYS A 24 -38.37 14.12 -18.18
N ALA A 25 -37.13 13.66 -18.06
CA ALA A 25 -36.05 14.08 -18.96
C ALA A 25 -35.29 12.83 -19.40
N SER A 26 -35.08 12.65 -20.71
CA SER A 26 -34.37 11.51 -21.29
C SER A 26 -32.91 11.50 -20.85
N SER A 27 -32.61 10.83 -19.73
CA SER A 27 -31.24 10.65 -19.26
C SER A 27 -30.56 9.54 -20.04
N SER A 28 -29.41 9.81 -20.64
CA SER A 28 -28.64 8.80 -21.38
C SER A 28 -28.14 7.68 -20.45
N CYS A 29 -27.85 6.51 -21.01
CA CYS A 29 -27.32 5.33 -20.31
C CYS A 29 -26.12 5.65 -19.37
N ALA A 30 -25.35 6.70 -19.65
CA ALA A 30 -24.25 7.16 -18.83
C ALA A 30 -24.70 7.76 -17.48
N GLN A 31 -25.79 8.53 -17.44
CA GLN A 31 -26.27 9.18 -16.22
C GLN A 31 -26.87 8.16 -15.23
N GLN A 32 -27.53 7.12 -15.73
CA GLN A 32 -28.01 6.01 -14.89
C GLN A 32 -26.87 5.18 -14.30
N LYS A 33 -25.76 4.99 -15.03
CA LYS A 33 -24.56 4.30 -14.52
C LYS A 33 -23.87 5.08 -13.41
N VAL A 34 -23.75 6.40 -13.55
CA VAL A 34 -23.17 7.27 -12.51
C VAL A 34 -24.03 7.24 -11.23
N LEU A 35 -25.35 7.30 -11.37
CA LEU A 35 -26.27 7.25 -10.22
C LEU A 35 -26.25 5.88 -9.50
N GLN A 36 -26.14 4.78 -10.26
CA GLN A 36 -25.97 3.43 -9.70
C GLN A 36 -24.63 3.28 -8.98
N ALA A 37 -23.53 3.77 -9.57
CA ALA A 37 -22.20 3.74 -8.94
C ALA A 37 -22.18 4.55 -7.63
N ALA A 38 -22.75 5.76 -7.62
CA ALA A 38 -22.86 6.59 -6.42
C ALA A 38 -23.70 5.92 -5.32
N THR A 39 -24.79 5.23 -5.68
CA THR A 39 -25.64 4.50 -4.74
C THR A 39 -24.93 3.28 -4.15
N GLN A 40 -24.12 2.57 -4.95
CA GLN A 40 -23.35 1.41 -4.50
C GLN A 40 -22.16 1.83 -3.62
N HIS A 41 -21.54 2.97 -3.89
CA HIS A 41 -20.48 3.56 -3.08
C HIS A 41 -21.00 4.05 -1.72
N SER A 42 -22.17 4.72 -1.69
CA SER A 42 -22.86 5.13 -0.46
C SER A 42 -23.16 3.94 0.47
N ARG A 43 -23.67 2.82 -0.08
CA ARG A 43 -23.95 1.59 0.70
C ARG A 43 -22.69 0.92 1.27
N ARG A 44 -21.53 1.07 0.61
CA ARG A 44 -20.24 0.56 1.12
C ARG A 44 -19.72 1.41 2.29
N LEU A 45 -19.82 2.74 2.19
CA LEU A 45 -19.42 3.66 3.25
C LEU A 45 -20.27 3.49 4.53
N THR A 46 -21.59 3.30 4.41
CA THR A 46 -22.46 3.08 5.58
C THR A 46 -22.11 1.78 6.32
N ARG A 47 -21.71 0.72 5.62
CA ARG A 47 -21.23 -0.53 6.26
C ARG A 47 -19.88 -0.37 6.95
N TYR A 48 -18.99 0.46 6.38
CA TYR A 48 -17.68 0.71 6.96
C TYR A 48 -17.76 1.55 8.25
N LEU A 49 -18.59 2.60 8.25
CA LEU A 49 -18.80 3.43 9.44
C LEU A 49 -19.49 2.67 10.60
N TYR A 50 -20.48 1.82 10.30
CA TYR A 50 -21.12 0.95 11.30
C TYR A 50 -20.13 -0.04 11.96
N TYR A 51 -19.10 -0.48 11.22
CA TYR A 51 -18.09 -1.40 11.75
C TYR A 51 -17.11 -0.70 12.72
N ILE A 52 -16.78 0.58 12.46
CA ILE A 52 -15.90 1.39 13.32
C ILE A 52 -16.59 1.71 14.66
N GLU A 53 -17.88 2.07 14.63
CA GLU A 53 -18.66 2.43 15.82
C GLU A 53 -18.86 1.26 16.80
N LYS A 54 -18.89 0.02 16.30
CA LYS A 54 -18.97 -1.20 17.13
C LYS A 54 -17.66 -1.54 17.85
N GLN A 55 -16.51 -1.13 17.31
CA GLN A 55 -15.19 -1.42 17.89
C GLN A 55 -14.81 -0.44 19.01
N THR A 56 -15.29 0.81 18.96
CA THR A 56 -15.08 1.78 20.03
C THR A 56 -15.88 1.47 21.29
N PHE A 57 -17.04 0.80 21.17
CA PHE A 57 -17.88 0.44 22.32
C PHE A 57 -17.33 -0.71 23.17
N VAL A 58 -16.61 -1.67 22.57
CA VAL A 58 -16.03 -2.83 23.30
C VAL A 58 -14.82 -2.44 24.14
N ARG A 59 -14.17 -1.32 23.83
CA ARG A 59 -12.97 -0.85 24.55
C ARG A 59 -13.26 -0.05 25.82
N ALA A 60 -14.50 0.39 26.03
CA ALA A 60 -14.87 1.23 27.17
C ALA A 60 -15.33 0.46 28.42
N SER A 61 -15.48 -0.87 28.36
CA SER A 61 -16.13 -1.66 29.42
C SER A 61 -15.19 -2.57 30.24
N SER A 62 -13.87 -2.41 30.14
CA SER A 62 -12.92 -3.27 30.87
C SER A 62 -11.76 -2.50 31.49
N SER A 63 -12.03 -1.74 32.55
CA SER A 63 -11.00 -1.28 33.48
C SER A 63 -11.56 -0.86 34.84
N GLU A 64 -11.94 -1.82 35.69
CA GLU A 64 -12.00 -1.63 37.15
C GLU A 64 -11.59 -2.94 37.85
N GLY A 65 -10.63 -2.87 38.79
CA GLY A 65 -10.24 -3.99 39.63
C GLY A 65 -8.79 -3.96 40.13
N SER A 66 -8.55 -3.21 41.20
CA SER A 66 -7.29 -3.16 41.97
C SER A 66 -7.13 -4.34 42.95
N ALA A 67 -5.90 -4.83 43.19
CA ALA A 67 -5.40 -5.10 44.54
C ALA A 67 -3.91 -5.48 44.56
N SER A 68 -3.21 -4.89 45.54
CA SER A 68 -1.81 -4.98 45.92
C SER A 68 -1.35 -6.32 46.53
N ARG A 69 -0.08 -6.68 46.35
CA ARG A 69 0.79 -7.31 47.39
C ARG A 69 2.28 -7.24 47.02
N GLN A 70 3.10 -6.93 48.02
CA GLN A 70 4.57 -6.82 47.98
C GLN A 70 5.28 -8.17 48.29
N PRO A 71 6.60 -8.30 48.09
CA PRO A 71 7.25 -9.52 47.62
C PRO A 71 7.94 -10.34 48.71
N ALA A 72 8.21 -11.63 48.40
CA ALA A 72 9.11 -12.48 49.16
C ALA A 72 10.27 -12.97 48.28
N SER A 73 11.47 -12.84 48.83
CA SER A 73 12.77 -13.33 48.34
C SER A 73 12.89 -14.85 48.44
N ILE A 74 13.65 -15.49 47.52
CA ILE A 74 14.65 -16.55 47.79
C ILE A 74 15.52 -16.78 46.53
N GLU A 75 16.81 -16.94 46.82
CA GLU A 75 18.03 -17.32 46.08
C GLU A 75 17.91 -18.19 44.81
N SER A 76 18.55 -17.80 43.69
CA SER A 76 19.95 -18.09 43.29
C SER A 76 20.23 -19.55 42.90
N THR A 77 20.17 -19.83 41.59
CA THR A 77 21.13 -20.71 40.91
C THR A 77 21.57 -20.07 39.58
N LYS A 78 22.87 -20.22 39.29
CA LYS A 78 23.64 -19.50 38.28
C LYS A 78 23.57 -20.17 36.90
N LYS A 79 24.05 -19.38 35.90
CA LYS A 79 24.64 -19.74 34.58
C LYS A 79 23.60 -19.84 33.45
N GLN A 80 23.71 -19.16 32.31
CA GLN A 80 24.87 -18.64 31.58
C GLN A 80 24.51 -17.34 30.83
N GLY A 81 25.37 -16.33 30.94
CA GLY A 81 25.21 -15.07 30.22
C GLY A 81 25.67 -15.19 28.77
N TRP A 82 24.84 -14.72 27.84
CA TRP A 82 25.28 -14.30 26.52
C TRP A 82 25.30 -12.77 26.51
N ARG A 83 26.51 -12.22 26.40
CA ARG A 83 26.76 -10.78 26.27
C ARG A 83 26.35 -10.35 24.87
N LEU A 84 25.45 -9.39 24.79
CA LEU A 84 25.20 -8.58 23.60
C LEU A 84 26.39 -7.63 23.39
N PRO A 85 26.91 -7.46 22.15
CA PRO A 85 27.55 -6.22 21.76
C PRO A 85 26.51 -5.37 21.01
N ILE A 86 25.76 -4.56 21.76
CA ILE A 86 25.28 -3.29 21.22
C ILE A 86 26.47 -2.35 21.37
N SER A 87 27.25 -2.13 20.30
CA SER A 87 28.11 -0.96 20.24
C SER A 87 27.35 0.16 19.54
N ILE A 88 27.20 1.26 20.28
CA ILE A 88 26.81 2.57 19.78
C ILE A 88 28.02 3.08 18.99
N ASP A 89 28.11 2.68 17.73
CA ASP A 89 29.04 3.26 16.75
C ASP A 89 28.27 3.93 15.60
N PHE A 90 27.16 4.58 15.96
CA PHE A 90 26.38 5.46 15.09
C PHE A 90 27.05 6.84 14.90
N LEU A 91 28.28 7.06 15.41
CA LEU A 91 28.97 8.35 15.39
C LEU A 91 30.47 8.18 15.14
N LYS A 92 30.88 8.00 13.87
CA LYS A 92 32.14 8.53 13.28
C LYS A 92 32.33 8.09 11.81
N GLY A 93 31.96 8.99 10.90
CA GLY A 93 32.67 9.38 9.68
C GLY A 93 33.31 8.33 8.75
N GLY A 94 32.69 8.14 7.59
CA GLY A 94 33.38 7.90 6.32
C GLY A 94 32.93 8.97 5.32
N LEU A 95 33.84 9.85 4.90
CA LEU A 95 33.60 10.91 3.91
C LEU A 95 33.27 10.27 2.55
N MET A 96 31.99 10.20 2.23
CA MET A 96 31.52 10.07 0.86
C MET A 96 31.24 11.48 0.32
N GLU A 97 31.71 11.77 -0.89
CA GLU A 97 31.41 13.03 -1.59
C GLU A 97 29.89 13.25 -1.61
N GLU A 98 29.43 14.28 -0.91
CA GLU A 98 28.05 14.70 -0.98
C GLU A 98 27.77 15.29 -2.37
N LYS A 99 27.07 14.54 -3.21
CA LYS A 99 26.33 15.14 -4.32
C LYS A 99 25.34 16.13 -3.74
N LYS A 100 25.63 17.41 -3.94
CA LYS A 100 24.83 18.56 -3.53
C LYS A 100 23.55 18.64 -4.36
N GLY A 101 22.57 17.79 -4.03
CA GLY A 101 21.21 17.83 -4.55
C GLY A 101 20.27 18.39 -3.49
N ASP A 102 19.39 19.30 -3.88
CA ASP A 102 18.36 19.96 -3.09
C ASP A 102 17.43 18.91 -2.41
N LYS A 103 17.76 18.46 -1.18
CA LYS A 103 17.05 17.34 -0.53
C LYS A 103 15.78 17.82 0.18
N ASN A 104 14.81 18.30 -0.58
CA ASN A 104 13.41 18.19 -0.20
C ASN A 104 12.73 17.20 -1.15
N LEU A 105 12.84 15.90 -0.81
CA LEU A 105 12.15 14.86 -1.56
C LEU A 105 10.64 15.04 -1.44
N PRO A 106 9.87 14.83 -2.52
CA PRO A 106 8.41 14.91 -2.41
C PRO A 106 7.91 13.86 -1.42
N PRO A 107 6.92 14.19 -0.58
CA PRO A 107 6.36 13.23 0.36
C PRO A 107 5.60 12.13 -0.40
N ILE A 108 5.54 10.95 0.20
CA ILE A 108 4.71 9.87 -0.31
C ILE A 108 3.25 10.14 0.07
N VAL A 109 2.41 10.33 -0.94
CA VAL A 109 0.98 10.52 -0.81
C VAL A 109 0.36 9.28 -0.15
N GLN A 110 -0.51 9.51 0.82
CA GLN A 110 -1.18 8.45 1.59
C GLN A 110 -2.60 8.20 1.07
N ALA A 111 -3.09 6.97 1.25
CA ALA A 111 -4.42 6.55 0.86
C ALA A 111 -5.50 7.48 1.45
N GLY A 112 -6.49 7.81 0.62
CA GLY A 112 -7.49 8.85 0.89
C GLY A 112 -7.29 10.10 0.04
N ASP A 113 -6.08 10.34 -0.48
CA ASP A 113 -5.85 11.37 -1.49
C ASP A 113 -6.40 10.93 -2.86
N PRO A 114 -7.21 11.77 -3.56
CA PRO A 114 -7.78 11.44 -4.87
C PRO A 114 -6.78 11.01 -5.92
N VAL A 115 -5.53 11.51 -5.90
CA VAL A 115 -4.53 11.17 -6.92
C VAL A 115 -4.21 9.66 -6.95
N LEU A 116 -4.41 8.96 -5.84
CA LEU A 116 -4.21 7.50 -5.73
C LEU A 116 -5.43 6.67 -6.18
N HIS A 117 -6.54 7.33 -6.50
CA HIS A 117 -7.84 6.71 -6.79
C HIS A 117 -8.39 7.09 -8.17
N GLU A 118 -7.61 7.84 -8.95
CA GLU A 118 -7.92 8.23 -10.32
C GLU A 118 -6.95 7.56 -11.31
N PRO A 119 -7.41 7.16 -12.51
CA PRO A 119 -6.52 6.64 -13.55
C PRO A 119 -5.48 7.69 -13.97
N ALA A 120 -4.22 7.26 -14.01
CA ALA A 120 -3.10 8.11 -14.35
C ALA A 120 -3.09 8.49 -15.84
N GLN A 121 -2.69 9.71 -16.18
CA GLN A 121 -2.58 10.16 -17.58
C GLN A 121 -1.36 9.56 -18.28
N ALA A 122 -1.51 9.23 -19.56
CA ALA A 122 -0.36 8.83 -20.37
C ALA A 122 0.66 9.98 -20.46
N VAL A 123 1.95 9.62 -20.52
CA VAL A 123 3.03 10.55 -20.86
C VAL A 123 3.06 10.70 -22.37
N GLU A 124 3.00 11.93 -22.86
CA GLU A 124 3.10 12.22 -24.29
C GLU A 124 4.54 12.04 -24.77
N SER A 125 4.74 11.58 -26.01
CA SER A 125 6.09 11.37 -26.55
C SER A 125 6.95 12.64 -26.56
N SER A 126 6.33 13.83 -26.60
CA SER A 126 7.03 15.12 -26.52
C SER A 126 7.56 15.46 -25.13
N GLU A 127 7.07 14.81 -24.07
CA GLU A 127 7.54 15.02 -22.70
C GLU A 127 8.79 14.19 -22.39
N ILE A 128 9.02 13.10 -23.13
CA ILE A 128 10.13 12.18 -22.91
C ILE A 128 11.46 12.85 -23.29
N GLY A 129 12.46 12.74 -22.40
CA GLY A 129 13.74 13.42 -22.53
C GLY A 129 13.72 14.91 -22.16
N THR A 130 12.57 15.46 -21.76
CA THR A 130 12.54 16.83 -21.22
C THR A 130 13.17 16.88 -19.83
N PRO A 131 13.85 17.98 -19.46
CA PRO A 131 14.42 18.13 -18.11
C PRO A 131 13.38 17.97 -16.99
N GLU A 132 12.12 18.30 -17.26
CA GLU A 132 11.03 18.16 -16.30
C GLU A 132 10.69 16.69 -16.01
N LEU A 133 10.49 15.88 -17.06
CA LEU A 133 10.18 14.46 -16.89
C LEU A 133 11.36 13.70 -16.27
N GLU A 134 12.58 14.01 -16.70
CA GLU A 134 13.80 13.44 -16.13
C GLU A 134 13.91 13.71 -14.63
N ARG A 135 13.59 14.95 -14.21
CA ARG A 135 13.56 15.33 -12.79
C ARG A 135 12.49 14.56 -12.01
N ILE A 136 11.31 14.33 -12.60
CA ILE A 136 10.25 13.52 -11.97
C ILE A 136 10.73 12.09 -11.77
N ILE A 137 11.31 11.46 -12.79
CA ILE A 137 11.84 10.09 -12.71
C ILE A 137 12.93 10.00 -11.64
N ASP A 138 13.88 10.94 -11.60
CA ASP A 138 14.92 10.96 -10.58
C ASP A 138 14.33 11.11 -9.17
N GLN A 139 13.34 11.99 -8.99
CA GLN A 139 12.64 12.13 -7.70
C GLN A 139 11.92 10.84 -7.30
N MET A 140 11.29 10.13 -8.24
CA MET A 140 10.65 8.85 -7.96
C MET A 140 11.68 7.80 -7.48
N VAL A 141 12.82 7.71 -8.15
CA VAL A 141 13.89 6.78 -7.77
C VAL A 141 14.46 7.13 -6.40
N ASP A 142 14.70 8.41 -6.13
CA ASP A 142 15.22 8.86 -4.83
C ASP A 142 14.22 8.62 -3.70
N VAL A 143 12.93 8.87 -3.91
CA VAL A 143 11.87 8.57 -2.93
C VAL A 143 11.75 7.07 -2.68
N MET A 144 11.73 6.25 -3.73
CA MET A 144 11.66 4.78 -3.62
C MET A 144 12.82 4.26 -2.76
N ARG A 145 14.05 4.71 -3.03
CA ARG A 145 15.25 4.29 -2.31
C ARG A 145 15.31 4.84 -0.88
N ALA A 146 14.78 6.05 -0.63
CA ALA A 146 14.72 6.63 0.71
C ALA A 146 13.67 5.97 1.62
N ALA A 147 12.58 5.46 1.04
CA ALA A 147 11.49 4.76 1.73
C ALA A 147 11.64 3.21 1.72
N PRO A 148 12.88 2.71 1.62
CA PRO A 148 13.27 1.40 1.06
C PRO A 148 12.15 0.56 0.40
N GLY A 149 11.50 1.12 -0.63
CA GLY A 149 10.53 0.41 -1.46
C GLY A 149 11.20 -0.37 -2.60
N VAL A 150 10.50 -1.35 -3.15
CA VAL A 150 10.94 -2.11 -4.35
C VAL A 150 10.24 -1.65 -5.64
N GLY A 151 9.32 -0.70 -5.51
CA GLY A 151 8.54 -0.10 -6.58
C GLY A 151 7.93 1.21 -6.13
N LEU A 152 7.69 2.11 -7.09
CA LEU A 152 6.96 3.36 -6.89
C LEU A 152 6.30 3.82 -8.19
N ALA A 153 5.02 4.17 -8.12
CA ALA A 153 4.27 4.80 -9.20
C ALA A 153 4.19 6.32 -9.02
N ALA A 154 4.20 7.09 -10.11
CA ALA A 154 4.19 8.56 -10.05
C ALA A 154 3.02 9.17 -9.23
N PRO A 155 1.79 8.59 -9.23
CA PRO A 155 0.71 9.07 -8.36
C PRO A 155 1.09 9.09 -6.87
N GLN A 156 2.00 8.21 -6.42
CA GLN A 156 2.43 8.15 -5.02
C GLN A 156 3.30 9.34 -4.59
N ILE A 157 3.79 10.16 -5.53
CA ILE A 157 4.42 11.45 -5.25
C ILE A 157 3.56 12.63 -5.72
N GLY A 158 2.27 12.39 -5.97
CA GLY A 158 1.30 13.41 -6.38
C GLY A 158 1.33 13.74 -7.87
N ILE A 159 2.02 12.96 -8.69
CA ILE A 159 2.15 13.20 -10.13
C ILE A 159 1.21 12.27 -10.90
N ASN A 160 0.21 12.86 -11.55
CA ASN A 160 -0.78 12.13 -12.36
C ASN A 160 -0.21 11.74 -13.74
N LYS A 161 0.77 10.83 -13.78
CA LYS A 161 1.38 10.30 -15.00
C LYS A 161 1.60 8.79 -14.93
N GLN A 162 1.53 8.11 -16.07
CA GLN A 162 1.79 6.67 -16.20
C GLN A 162 3.29 6.37 -16.20
N ILE A 163 3.92 6.46 -15.04
CA ILE A 163 5.34 6.16 -14.85
C ILE A 163 5.47 5.28 -13.62
N ILE A 164 6.25 4.21 -13.73
CA ILE A 164 6.62 3.34 -12.61
C ILE A 164 8.14 3.17 -12.60
N VAL A 165 8.71 3.10 -11.40
CA VAL A 165 10.10 2.71 -11.17
C VAL A 165 10.13 1.49 -10.26
N LEU A 166 11.02 0.55 -10.53
CA LEU A 166 11.14 -0.71 -9.79
C LEU A 166 12.61 -1.05 -9.60
N GLU A 167 12.99 -1.55 -8.43
CA GLU A 167 14.35 -2.01 -8.13
C GLU A 167 14.28 -2.98 -6.93
N ASP A 168 14.88 -4.16 -7.03
CA ASP A 168 14.96 -5.09 -5.89
C ASP A 168 16.41 -5.56 -5.73
N LYS A 169 17.13 -4.96 -4.78
CA LYS A 169 18.55 -5.19 -4.62
C LYS A 169 18.85 -6.42 -3.77
N PRO A 170 20.02 -7.08 -3.94
CA PRO A 170 20.43 -8.20 -3.11
C PRO A 170 20.37 -7.90 -1.60
N GLU A 171 20.65 -6.65 -1.18
CA GLU A 171 20.64 -6.25 0.23
C GLU A 171 19.25 -6.39 0.87
N TYR A 172 18.17 -6.23 0.10
CA TYR A 172 16.79 -6.34 0.59
C TYR A 172 16.39 -7.78 0.91
N MET A 173 17.12 -8.76 0.37
CA MET A 173 16.84 -10.19 0.54
C MET A 173 17.61 -10.80 1.71
N THR A 174 18.65 -10.12 2.21
CA THR A 174 19.50 -10.61 3.31
C THR A 174 18.76 -10.91 4.62
N ARG A 175 17.55 -10.37 4.79
CA ARG A 175 16.70 -10.53 5.99
C ARG A 175 15.49 -11.43 5.77
N VAL A 176 15.36 -12.05 4.60
CA VAL A 176 14.25 -12.94 4.24
C VAL A 176 14.74 -14.38 4.34
N ASP A 177 13.92 -15.25 4.93
CA ASP A 177 14.26 -16.67 5.07
C ASP A 177 14.36 -17.32 3.67
N ARG A 178 15.30 -18.25 3.47
CA ARG A 178 15.56 -18.86 2.15
C ARG A 178 14.34 -19.54 1.55
N ASP A 179 13.56 -20.23 2.38
CA ASP A 179 12.34 -20.90 1.92
C ASP A 179 11.28 -19.87 1.48
N GLU A 180 11.21 -18.71 2.14
CA GLU A 180 10.31 -17.62 1.75
C GLU A 180 10.75 -16.98 0.41
N LEU A 181 12.05 -16.76 0.20
CA LEU A 181 12.57 -16.28 -1.09
C LEU A 181 12.26 -17.27 -2.23
N GLN A 182 12.41 -18.57 -1.96
CA GLN A 182 12.12 -19.63 -2.91
C GLN A 182 10.63 -19.69 -3.27
N ASP A 183 9.74 -19.60 -2.27
CA ASP A 183 8.28 -19.56 -2.49
C ASP A 183 7.86 -18.31 -3.27
N GLN A 184 8.50 -17.17 -2.97
CA GLN A 184 8.25 -15.90 -3.66
C GLN A 184 8.82 -15.84 -5.08
N GLU A 185 9.69 -16.79 -5.45
CA GLU A 185 10.50 -16.72 -6.67
C GLU A 185 11.16 -15.33 -6.80
N ARG A 186 11.77 -14.86 -5.70
CA ARG A 186 12.31 -13.50 -5.56
C ARG A 186 13.80 -13.49 -5.84
N GLU A 187 14.17 -12.87 -6.95
CA GLU A 187 15.55 -12.67 -7.40
C GLU A 187 15.82 -11.17 -7.60
N PRO A 188 17.06 -10.71 -7.36
CA PRO A 188 17.37 -9.29 -7.51
C PRO A 188 17.32 -8.85 -8.97
N PHE A 189 16.97 -7.59 -9.19
CA PHE A 189 17.00 -6.96 -10.51
C PHE A 189 17.36 -5.48 -10.40
N ASP A 190 18.05 -5.00 -11.44
CA ASP A 190 18.49 -3.60 -11.52
C ASP A 190 17.31 -2.65 -11.73
N LEU A 191 17.55 -1.36 -11.48
CA LEU A 191 16.54 -0.31 -11.65
C LEU A 191 15.90 -0.37 -13.05
N LEU A 192 14.58 -0.47 -13.09
CA LEU A 192 13.75 -0.33 -14.28
C LEU A 192 12.87 0.91 -14.15
N VAL A 193 12.82 1.68 -15.23
CA VAL A 193 11.86 2.78 -15.41
C VAL A 193 10.97 2.38 -16.58
N VAL A 194 9.65 2.40 -16.37
CA VAL A 194 8.69 2.09 -17.43
C VAL A 194 7.66 3.21 -17.52
N ILE A 195 7.64 3.84 -18.69
CA ILE A 195 6.69 4.88 -19.07
C ILE A 195 5.56 4.23 -19.89
N ASN A 196 4.32 4.63 -19.61
CA ASN A 196 3.10 4.11 -20.24
C ASN A 196 3.03 2.56 -20.24
N PRO A 197 3.26 1.89 -19.09
CA PRO A 197 3.30 0.43 -19.06
C PRO A 197 1.94 -0.19 -19.41
N LYS A 198 1.98 -1.23 -20.22
CA LYS A 198 0.85 -2.11 -20.54
C LYS A 198 1.16 -3.50 -20.04
N LEU A 199 0.45 -3.93 -19.01
CA LEU A 199 0.64 -5.24 -18.38
C LEU A 199 -0.34 -6.27 -18.95
N SER A 200 0.17 -7.40 -19.42
CA SER A 200 -0.61 -8.58 -19.77
C SER A 200 -0.24 -9.76 -18.85
N LYS A 201 -1.25 -10.45 -18.33
CA LYS A 201 -1.06 -11.63 -17.50
C LYS A 201 -0.77 -12.84 -18.39
N LYS A 202 0.21 -13.66 -18.03
CA LYS A 202 0.55 -14.89 -18.75
C LYS A 202 0.14 -16.10 -17.93
N GLY A 203 -0.65 -16.98 -18.55
CA GLY A 203 -1.16 -18.18 -17.88
C GLY A 203 -2.18 -17.91 -16.77
N ARG A 204 -2.60 -18.99 -16.10
CA ARG A 204 -3.60 -18.95 -15.01
C ARG A 204 -3.00 -19.09 -13.61
N ARG A 205 -1.71 -19.41 -13.51
CA ARG A 205 -1.05 -19.67 -12.23
C ARG A 205 -0.94 -18.38 -11.42
N THR A 206 -1.24 -18.48 -10.13
CA THR A 206 -1.20 -17.36 -9.19
C THR A 206 -0.43 -17.72 -7.93
N ALA A 207 -0.08 -16.73 -7.13
CA ALA A 207 0.48 -16.90 -5.80
C ALA A 207 -0.10 -15.88 -4.83
N ILE A 208 -0.18 -16.25 -3.56
CA ILE A 208 -0.73 -15.43 -2.48
C ILE A 208 0.39 -15.09 -1.49
N PHE A 209 0.71 -13.82 -1.33
CA PHE A 209 1.70 -13.34 -0.37
C PHE A 209 1.22 -12.07 0.32
N LEU A 210 1.87 -11.71 1.44
CA LEU A 210 1.65 -10.44 2.09
C LEU A 210 2.20 -9.31 1.23
N GLU A 211 1.37 -8.32 0.91
CA GLU A 211 1.77 -7.07 0.26
C GLU A 211 1.65 -5.90 1.23
N GLY A 212 2.48 -4.89 1.00
CA GLY A 212 2.35 -3.56 1.57
C GLY A 212 2.50 -2.51 0.50
N CYS A 213 2.23 -1.26 0.85
CA CYS A 213 2.36 -0.12 -0.03
C CYS A 213 2.86 1.06 0.79
N LEU A 214 3.75 1.88 0.22
CA LEU A 214 4.26 3.10 0.86
C LEU A 214 3.15 4.13 1.11
N SER A 215 2.06 4.05 0.35
CA SER A 215 0.86 4.89 0.50
C SER A 215 -0.17 4.33 1.49
N VAL A 216 0.09 3.18 2.12
CA VAL A 216 -0.76 2.61 3.19
C VAL A 216 0.16 2.18 4.34
N ASP A 217 0.67 3.17 5.05
CA ASP A 217 1.71 2.97 6.05
C ASP A 217 1.28 2.05 7.22
N GLY A 218 2.18 1.18 7.67
CA GLY A 218 1.99 0.34 8.84
C GLY A 218 1.10 -0.89 8.68
N TYR A 219 0.53 -1.15 7.49
CA TYR A 219 -0.37 -2.30 7.26
C TYR A 219 0.08 -3.22 6.11
N ARG A 220 -0.36 -4.48 6.19
CA ARG A 220 -0.16 -5.51 5.16
C ARG A 220 -1.43 -6.36 5.04
N ALA A 221 -1.60 -7.04 3.90
CA ALA A 221 -2.62 -8.06 3.72
C ALA A 221 -2.19 -9.09 2.67
N LEU A 222 -2.82 -10.27 2.67
CA LEU A 222 -2.59 -11.23 1.60
C LEU A 222 -3.26 -10.74 0.32
N VAL A 223 -2.52 -10.78 -0.79
CA VAL A 223 -3.01 -10.42 -2.12
C VAL A 223 -2.61 -11.53 -3.10
N GLU A 224 -3.57 -11.97 -3.90
CA GLU A 224 -3.35 -12.92 -4.98
C GLU A 224 -2.88 -12.20 -6.24
N ARG A 225 -1.81 -12.70 -6.86
CA ARG A 225 -1.20 -12.13 -8.08
C ARG A 225 -0.90 -13.23 -9.09
N HIS A 226 -0.92 -12.89 -10.37
CA HIS A 226 -0.43 -13.80 -11.40
C HIS A 226 1.07 -14.01 -11.22
N LEU A 227 1.53 -15.25 -11.41
CA LEU A 227 2.95 -15.57 -11.31
C LEU A 227 3.76 -15.01 -12.48
N GLU A 228 3.16 -14.87 -13.66
CA GLU A 228 3.85 -14.45 -14.87
C GLU A 228 3.09 -13.30 -15.54
N VAL A 229 3.83 -12.29 -15.97
CA VAL A 229 3.31 -11.14 -16.70
C VAL A 229 4.30 -10.72 -17.79
N GLU A 230 3.77 -10.11 -18.84
CA GLU A 230 4.54 -9.35 -19.82
C GLU A 230 4.15 -7.88 -19.69
N VAL A 231 5.13 -7.01 -19.56
CA VAL A 231 4.93 -5.57 -19.53
C VAL A 231 5.61 -4.96 -20.74
N THR A 232 4.85 -4.24 -21.55
CA THR A 232 5.40 -3.41 -22.63
C THR A 232 5.31 -1.94 -22.25
N GLY A 233 6.19 -1.09 -22.76
CA GLY A 233 6.13 0.35 -22.52
C GLY A 233 7.30 1.03 -23.20
N LEU A 234 7.66 2.21 -22.68
CA LEU A 234 8.88 2.90 -23.06
C LEU A 234 9.84 2.93 -21.87
N ASP A 235 11.13 2.85 -22.13
CA ASP A 235 12.14 3.08 -21.12
C ASP A 235 12.29 4.59 -20.80
N ARG A 236 13.27 4.92 -19.96
CA ARG A 236 13.58 6.32 -19.58
C ARG A 236 13.90 7.21 -20.79
N ASN A 237 14.51 6.67 -21.84
CA ASN A 237 14.92 7.41 -23.03
C ASN A 237 13.81 7.49 -24.09
N GLY A 238 12.72 6.75 -23.91
CA GLY A 238 11.62 6.65 -24.87
C GLY A 238 11.75 5.47 -25.84
N ASP A 239 12.70 4.58 -25.62
CA ASP A 239 12.87 3.37 -26.44
C ASP A 239 11.85 2.30 -26.04
N GLU A 240 11.37 1.52 -27.01
CA GLU A 240 10.43 0.44 -26.75
C GLU A 240 11.03 -0.62 -25.82
N LEU A 241 10.29 -0.97 -24.78
CA LEU A 241 10.68 -1.95 -23.78
C LEU A 241 9.63 -3.06 -23.70
N THR A 242 10.08 -4.31 -23.62
CA THR A 242 9.25 -5.46 -23.27
C THR A 242 9.94 -6.29 -22.20
N VAL A 243 9.27 -6.50 -21.06
CA VAL A 243 9.79 -7.27 -19.92
C VAL A 243 8.87 -8.46 -19.66
N GLN A 244 9.44 -9.67 -19.73
CA GLN A 244 8.80 -10.87 -19.18
C GLN A 244 9.21 -10.99 -17.72
N ALA A 245 8.25 -10.83 -16.81
CA ALA A 245 8.51 -10.92 -15.38
C ALA A 245 7.79 -12.13 -14.78
N ARG A 246 8.42 -12.74 -13.77
CA ARG A 246 7.88 -13.85 -13.02
C ARG A 246 8.04 -13.61 -11.51
N GLY A 247 7.27 -14.32 -10.69
CA GLY A 247 7.48 -14.37 -9.24
C GLY A 247 7.28 -13.01 -8.58
N TRP A 248 8.21 -12.63 -7.71
CA TRP A 248 8.15 -11.36 -7.00
C TRP A 248 8.25 -10.15 -7.94
N HIS A 249 9.04 -10.24 -9.00
CA HIS A 249 9.15 -9.18 -10.01
C HIS A 249 7.81 -8.94 -10.73
N ALA A 250 7.10 -10.02 -11.10
CA ALA A 250 5.75 -9.92 -11.66
C ALA A 250 4.75 -9.31 -10.68
N ARG A 251 4.88 -9.60 -9.38
CA ARG A 251 4.04 -9.02 -8.32
C ARG A 251 4.25 -7.52 -8.21
N ILE A 252 5.50 -7.04 -8.19
CA ILE A 252 5.79 -5.60 -8.11
C ILE A 252 5.19 -4.89 -9.33
N PHE A 253 5.39 -5.40 -10.55
CA PHE A 253 4.75 -4.80 -11.74
C PHE A 253 3.23 -4.71 -11.63
N GLN A 254 2.56 -5.77 -11.17
CA GLN A 254 1.11 -5.75 -10.98
C GLN A 254 0.68 -4.74 -9.90
N HIS A 255 1.50 -4.52 -8.86
CA HIS A 255 1.24 -3.53 -7.82
C HIS A 255 1.37 -2.11 -8.39
N GLU A 256 2.48 -1.81 -9.06
CA GLU A 256 2.73 -0.47 -9.59
C GLU A 256 1.78 -0.12 -10.75
N CYS A 257 1.41 -1.09 -11.58
CA CYS A 257 0.40 -0.86 -12.62
C CYS A 257 -1.02 -0.65 -12.05
N ASP A 258 -1.35 -1.28 -10.91
CA ASP A 258 -2.63 -1.01 -10.23
C ASP A 258 -2.68 0.46 -9.76
N HIS A 259 -1.57 1.02 -9.27
CA HIS A 259 -1.50 2.44 -8.89
C HIS A 259 -1.83 3.37 -10.06
N LEU A 260 -1.35 3.06 -11.27
CA LEU A 260 -1.68 3.84 -12.46
C LEU A 260 -3.16 3.73 -12.86
N ALA A 261 -3.86 2.69 -12.42
CA ALA A 261 -5.30 2.52 -12.62
C ALA A 261 -6.13 3.11 -11.46
N GLY A 262 -5.51 3.79 -10.49
CA GLY A 262 -6.19 4.30 -9.29
C GLY A 262 -6.65 3.19 -8.33
N THR A 263 -5.98 2.03 -8.34
CA THR A 263 -6.30 0.87 -7.51
C THR A 263 -5.21 0.63 -6.48
N LEU A 264 -5.58 0.43 -5.22
CA LEU A 264 -4.63 0.07 -4.17
C LEU A 264 -4.73 -1.42 -3.84
N TYR A 265 -3.66 -1.99 -3.26
CA TYR A 265 -3.68 -3.40 -2.87
C TYR A 265 -4.82 -3.72 -1.86
N VAL A 266 -5.22 -2.75 -1.04
CA VAL A 266 -6.32 -2.87 -0.07
C VAL A 266 -7.67 -3.17 -0.72
N ASP A 267 -7.84 -2.85 -2.00
CA ASP A 267 -9.05 -3.14 -2.78
C ASP A 267 -9.11 -4.60 -3.27
N LYS A 268 -7.99 -5.33 -3.17
CA LYS A 268 -7.77 -6.66 -3.75
C LYS A 268 -7.35 -7.71 -2.72
N ILE A 269 -7.50 -7.39 -1.43
CA ILE A 269 -7.04 -8.25 -0.34
C ILE A 269 -7.87 -9.52 -0.22
N VAL A 270 -7.22 -10.61 0.19
CA VAL A 270 -7.90 -11.78 0.72
C VAL A 270 -8.60 -11.37 2.02
N PRO A 271 -9.91 -11.59 2.17
CA PRO A 271 -10.65 -11.19 3.37
C PRO A 271 -10.06 -11.77 4.66
N ARG A 272 -10.16 -11.02 5.77
CA ARG A 272 -9.67 -11.40 7.10
C ARG A 272 -8.13 -11.48 7.24
N THR A 273 -7.37 -10.87 6.33
CA THR A 273 -5.90 -10.91 6.35
C THR A 273 -5.23 -9.58 6.66
N PHE A 274 -5.95 -8.46 6.50
CA PHE A 274 -5.46 -7.10 6.78
C PHE A 274 -5.00 -6.97 8.24
N ARG A 275 -3.75 -6.56 8.43
CA ARG A 275 -3.05 -6.55 9.72
C ARG A 275 -1.98 -5.48 9.78
N THR A 276 -1.60 -5.09 10.98
CA THR A 276 -0.46 -4.20 11.21
C THR A 276 0.87 -4.93 10.96
N VAL A 277 1.94 -4.19 10.67
CA VAL A 277 3.30 -4.74 10.56
C VAL A 277 3.77 -5.49 11.81
N ALA A 278 3.32 -5.05 13.00
CA ALA A 278 3.63 -5.73 14.27
C ALA A 278 3.01 -7.14 14.36
N ASN A 279 1.92 -7.39 13.62
CA ASN A 279 1.16 -8.63 13.67
C ASN A 279 1.45 -9.58 12.50
N LEU A 280 2.51 -9.33 11.71
CA LEU A 280 2.78 -10.11 10.48
C LEU A 280 2.94 -11.61 10.73
N ARG A 281 3.66 -11.95 11.80
CA ARG A 281 3.98 -13.34 12.19
C ARG A 281 2.84 -14.06 12.92
N LEU A 282 1.72 -13.39 13.20
CA LEU A 282 0.57 -14.04 13.85
C LEU A 282 -0.15 -14.99 12.87
N PRO A 283 -0.72 -16.10 13.37
CA PRO A 283 -1.49 -17.02 12.54
C PRO A 283 -2.62 -16.33 11.78
N PHE A 284 -2.93 -16.82 10.58
CA PHE A 284 -4.15 -16.41 9.88
C PHE A 284 -5.39 -17.05 10.51
N ALA A 285 -6.53 -16.38 10.38
CA ALA A 285 -7.81 -16.91 10.83
C ALA A 285 -8.17 -18.20 10.07
N SER A 286 -9.00 -19.04 10.69
CA SER A 286 -9.51 -20.26 10.03
C SER A 286 -10.22 -19.93 8.72
N GLY A 287 -9.95 -20.75 7.69
CA GLY A 287 -10.49 -20.60 6.34
C GLY A 287 -9.75 -19.62 5.41
N VAL A 288 -8.70 -18.94 5.89
CA VAL A 288 -7.84 -18.14 5.03
C VAL A 288 -6.91 -19.07 4.21
N PRO A 289 -6.75 -18.86 2.89
CA PRO A 289 -5.80 -19.63 2.09
C PRO A 289 -4.37 -19.47 2.60
N ARG A 290 -3.57 -20.54 2.50
CA ARG A 290 -2.16 -20.49 2.89
C ARG A 290 -1.37 -19.61 1.91
N PRO A 291 -0.44 -18.77 2.38
CA PRO A 291 0.50 -18.08 1.50
C PRO A 291 1.35 -19.08 0.70
N GLY A 292 1.79 -18.67 -0.48
CA GLY A 292 2.54 -19.49 -1.42
C GLY A 292 1.91 -19.52 -2.82
N PRO A 293 2.53 -20.26 -3.76
CA PRO A 293 1.93 -20.56 -5.05
C PRO A 293 0.60 -21.29 -4.89
N VAL A 294 -0.43 -20.84 -5.61
CA VAL A 294 -1.72 -21.53 -5.68
C VAL A 294 -1.53 -22.75 -6.58
N LYS A 295 -1.87 -23.93 -6.06
CA LYS A 295 -1.80 -25.17 -6.84
C LYS A 295 -2.92 -25.16 -7.87
N ASP A 296 -2.61 -25.53 -9.11
CA ASP A 296 -3.62 -25.80 -10.13
C ASP A 296 -4.42 -27.04 -9.66
N ASP A 297 -5.73 -26.85 -9.45
CA ASP A 297 -6.69 -27.94 -9.24
C ASP A 297 -6.97 -28.71 -10.54
#